data_AF-A0A954MZJ3-F1
#
_entry.id   AF-A0A954MZJ3-F1
#
_cell.length_a   1.000
_cell.length_b   1.000
_cell.length_c   1.000
_cell.angle_alpha   90.00
_cell.angle_beta   90.00
_cell.angle_gamma   90.00
#
_symmetry.space_group_name_H-M   'P 1'
#
loop_
_entity.id
_entity.type
_entity.pdbx_description
1 polymer ?
#
loop_
_entity_poly.entity_id
_entity_poly.type
_entity_poly.pdbx_seq_one_letter_code
_entity_poly.pdbx_strand_id
1 'polypeptide(L)'
;MRNRFAGFPGSVSPKLVNIMQKFSLLKKSGRVSNPTMVLSVLSCLLLVADAGCRLPCLRHADPTPVLPEDFNGMSSEENSAHIGIAEFFNDPSLTQLVTYGLSQNQELMIRNEEVEIARNEILSRRGAYLPFVTIGGGGGFDRNSRFLPLGAAEDQLLPPKGTFPDPLSHLGFGPRLFWQVDIWRQLRNARDAAIQRYNEAIEARDYLITKLVAETAENYYELAALDQRLRYLNQTIEIQKQSLEVAQAQKEAARGTE
;
A
#
# COMPACT_ATOMS: atom_id res chain seq x y z
N MET A 1 19.02 -20.95 -7.56
CA MET A 1 18.56 -22.27 -8.05
C MET A 1 17.89 -22.13 -9.41
N ARG A 2 18.39 -22.92 -10.37
CA ARG A 2 18.01 -23.15 -11.79
C ARG A 2 16.74 -22.49 -12.39
N ASN A 3 16.98 -21.62 -13.37
CA ASN A 3 16.25 -21.55 -14.63
C ASN A 3 16.41 -22.86 -15.43
N ARG A 4 15.37 -23.37 -16.10
CA ARG A 4 15.39 -24.04 -17.44
C ARG A 4 13.99 -24.33 -18.01
N PHE A 5 13.76 -23.74 -19.20
CA PHE A 5 13.13 -24.26 -20.43
C PHE A 5 11.68 -24.80 -20.43
N ALA A 6 10.85 -24.07 -21.20
CA ALA A 6 10.13 -24.48 -22.42
C ALA A 6 9.57 -25.92 -22.54
N GLY A 7 8.28 -26.00 -22.85
CA GLY A 7 7.63 -27.21 -23.38
C GLY A 7 6.12 -27.05 -23.62
N PHE A 8 5.73 -26.58 -24.81
CA PHE A 8 4.51 -27.00 -25.50
C PHE A 8 5.00 -27.83 -26.72
N PRO A 9 4.29 -28.88 -27.20
CA PRO A 9 2.95 -28.68 -27.76
C PRO A 9 1.93 -29.81 -27.52
N GLY A 10 0.65 -29.43 -27.68
CA GLY A 10 -0.34 -30.24 -28.39
C GLY A 10 -0.76 -31.58 -27.77
N SER A 11 -1.73 -31.53 -26.85
CA SER A 11 -2.74 -32.60 -26.79
C SER A 11 -4.12 -31.98 -26.99
N VAL A 12 -4.74 -32.28 -28.12
CA VAL A 12 -6.15 -31.95 -28.37
C VAL A 12 -6.95 -32.81 -27.41
N SER A 13 -7.62 -32.16 -26.45
CA SER A 13 -8.41 -32.87 -25.46
C SER A 13 -9.48 -33.77 -26.13
N PRO A 14 -9.72 -35.00 -25.64
CA PRO A 14 -10.72 -35.92 -26.20
C PRO A 14 -12.16 -35.37 -26.19
N LYS A 15 -12.40 -34.22 -25.53
CA LYS A 15 -13.67 -33.48 -25.58
C LYS A 15 -13.95 -32.85 -26.95
N LEU A 16 -12.92 -32.48 -27.72
CA LEU A 16 -13.10 -31.86 -29.05
C LEU A 16 -13.52 -32.88 -30.13
N VAL A 17 -13.07 -34.13 -30.03
CA VAL A 17 -13.46 -35.22 -30.95
C VAL A 17 -14.95 -35.55 -30.80
N ASN A 18 -15.47 -35.50 -29.58
CA ASN A 18 -16.88 -35.79 -29.30
C ASN A 18 -17.83 -34.67 -29.78
N ILE A 19 -17.35 -33.42 -29.85
CA ILE A 19 -18.08 -32.30 -30.43
C ILE A 19 -18.18 -32.45 -31.96
N MET A 20 -17.09 -32.84 -32.63
CA MET A 20 -17.07 -33.12 -34.08
C MET A 20 -18.06 -34.23 -34.47
N GLN A 21 -18.18 -35.30 -33.67
CA GLN A 21 -19.14 -36.37 -33.93
C GLN A 21 -20.61 -35.94 -33.76
N LYS A 22 -20.93 -35.12 -32.75
CA LYS A 22 -22.30 -34.59 -32.58
C LYS A 22 -22.73 -33.63 -33.72
N PHE A 23 -21.80 -32.88 -34.30
CA PHE A 23 -22.08 -32.05 -35.48
C PHE A 23 -22.43 -32.90 -36.71
N SER A 24 -21.85 -34.10 -36.87
CA SER A 24 -22.19 -35.01 -37.98
C SER A 24 -23.64 -35.53 -37.90
N LEU A 25 -24.19 -35.67 -36.69
CA LEU A 25 -25.56 -36.15 -36.47
C LEU A 25 -26.61 -35.04 -36.61
N LEU A 26 -26.26 -33.80 -36.25
CA LEU A 26 -27.14 -32.63 -36.44
C LEU A 26 -27.36 -32.27 -37.93
N LYS A 27 -26.49 -32.74 -38.83
CA LYS A 27 -26.64 -32.57 -40.29
C LYS A 27 -27.80 -33.40 -40.89
N LYS A 28 -28.27 -34.45 -40.20
CA LYS A 28 -29.34 -35.35 -40.70
C LYS A 28 -30.76 -34.88 -40.39
N SER A 29 -30.93 -33.92 -39.49
CA SER A 29 -32.23 -33.28 -39.24
C SER A 29 -32.21 -31.94 -39.96
N GLY A 30 -32.84 -31.85 -41.14
CA GLY A 30 -32.86 -30.71 -42.05
C GLY A 30 -33.45 -29.41 -41.48
N ARG A 31 -32.79 -28.86 -40.46
CA ARG A 31 -33.18 -27.64 -39.74
C ARG A 31 -31.95 -26.91 -39.20
N VAL A 32 -30.88 -26.85 -39.99
CA VAL A 32 -29.74 -25.96 -39.71
C VAL A 32 -29.45 -25.16 -40.97
N SER A 33 -29.82 -23.89 -40.93
CA SER A 33 -29.51 -22.88 -41.94
C SER A 33 -27.99 -22.76 -42.11
N ASN A 34 -27.53 -22.94 -43.34
CA ASN A 34 -26.19 -22.64 -43.88
C ASN A 34 -24.98 -22.93 -42.98
N PRO A 35 -24.17 -23.97 -43.26
CA PRO A 35 -22.99 -24.31 -42.45
C PRO A 35 -21.94 -23.20 -42.38
N THR A 36 -21.90 -22.31 -43.39
CA THR A 36 -21.07 -21.10 -43.42
C THR A 36 -21.47 -20.06 -42.37
N MET A 37 -22.77 -19.97 -42.06
CA MET A 37 -23.32 -19.06 -41.05
C MET A 37 -23.02 -19.54 -39.63
N VAL A 38 -23.03 -20.85 -39.40
CA VAL A 38 -22.65 -21.43 -38.10
C VAL A 38 -21.15 -21.23 -37.83
N LEU A 39 -20.31 -21.41 -38.87
CA LEU A 39 -18.87 -21.21 -38.76
C LEU A 39 -18.50 -19.75 -38.48
N SER A 40 -19.20 -18.79 -39.13
CA SER A 40 -18.97 -17.36 -38.91
C SER A 40 -19.42 -16.89 -37.53
N VAL A 41 -20.56 -17.40 -37.03
CA VAL A 41 -21.03 -17.10 -35.67
C VAL A 41 -20.07 -17.66 -34.62
N LEU A 42 -19.55 -18.88 -34.81
CA LEU A 42 -18.55 -19.46 -33.89
C LEU A 42 -17.23 -18.66 -33.89
N SER A 43 -16.78 -18.21 -35.07
CA SER A 43 -15.59 -17.38 -35.22
C SER A 43 -15.75 -16.00 -34.56
N CYS A 44 -16.92 -15.38 -34.69
CA CYS A 44 -17.24 -14.13 -34.00
C CYS A 44 -17.27 -14.32 -32.47
N LEU A 45 -17.83 -15.43 -31.98
CA LEU A 45 -17.88 -15.70 -30.53
C LEU A 45 -16.49 -15.89 -29.91
N LEU A 46 -15.57 -16.53 -30.65
CA LEU A 46 -14.17 -16.69 -30.25
C LEU A 46 -13.41 -15.36 -30.22
N LEU A 47 -13.62 -14.50 -31.23
CA LEU A 47 -13.00 -13.17 -31.27
C LEU A 47 -13.51 -12.24 -30.16
N VAL A 48 -14.79 -12.36 -29.77
CA VAL A 48 -15.36 -11.62 -28.63
C VAL A 48 -14.81 -12.12 -27.28
N ALA A 49 -14.45 -13.40 -27.18
CA ALA A 49 -13.87 -13.98 -25.96
C ALA A 49 -12.42 -13.50 -25.71
N ASP A 50 -11.63 -13.31 -26.78
CA ASP A 50 -10.24 -12.84 -26.66
C ASP A 50 -10.12 -11.31 -26.52
N ALA A 51 -11.17 -10.56 -26.87
CA ALA A 51 -11.25 -9.09 -26.67
C ALA A 51 -11.78 -8.68 -25.29
N GLY A 52 -12.02 -9.64 -24.38
CA GLY A 52 -12.41 -9.33 -23.01
C GLY A 52 -11.29 -8.59 -22.29
N CYS A 53 -11.50 -7.33 -21.93
CA CYS A 53 -10.60 -6.56 -21.06
C CYS A 53 -10.22 -7.40 -19.83
N ARG A 54 -8.96 -7.81 -19.75
CA ARG A 54 -8.44 -8.45 -18.53
C ARG A 54 -8.56 -7.47 -17.38
N LEU A 55 -9.03 -8.00 -16.26
CA LEU A 55 -9.06 -7.28 -14.99
C LEU A 55 -7.65 -6.77 -14.66
N PRO A 56 -7.46 -5.47 -14.40
CA PRO A 56 -6.16 -4.96 -14.01
C PRO A 56 -5.75 -5.66 -12.71
N CYS A 57 -4.63 -6.37 -12.78
CA CYS A 57 -4.02 -6.97 -11.60
C CYS A 57 -3.41 -5.87 -10.72
N LEU A 58 -3.24 -6.16 -9.44
CA LEU A 58 -2.45 -5.29 -8.57
C LEU A 58 -1.04 -5.17 -9.15
N ARG A 59 -0.58 -3.93 -9.27
CA ARG A 59 0.80 -3.64 -9.68
C ARG A 59 1.72 -4.17 -8.59
N HIS A 60 2.64 -5.04 -8.99
CA HIS A 60 3.69 -5.54 -8.11
C HIS A 60 4.81 -4.50 -8.04
N ALA A 61 5.67 -4.60 -7.03
CA ALA A 61 6.90 -3.81 -7.01
C ALA A 61 7.68 -4.03 -8.31
N ASP A 62 8.18 -2.94 -8.89
CA ASP A 62 9.04 -3.03 -10.06
C ASP A 62 10.32 -3.80 -9.66
N PRO A 63 10.88 -4.64 -10.56
CA PRO A 63 12.06 -5.42 -10.24
C PRO A 63 13.21 -4.50 -9.84
N THR A 64 13.94 -4.87 -8.79
CA THR A 64 15.10 -4.11 -8.35
C THR A 64 16.17 -4.07 -9.46
N PRO A 65 16.94 -2.97 -9.56
CA PRO A 65 18.05 -2.89 -10.50
C PRO A 65 19.05 -4.01 -10.23
N VAL A 66 19.73 -4.48 -11.29
CA VAL A 66 20.77 -5.50 -11.16
C VAL A 66 21.94 -4.87 -10.40
N LEU A 67 22.13 -5.28 -9.14
CA LEU A 67 23.27 -4.89 -8.31
C LEU A 67 24.43 -5.87 -8.55
N PRO A 68 25.69 -5.41 -8.41
CA PRO A 68 26.84 -6.31 -8.38
C PRO A 68 26.70 -7.31 -7.22
N GLU A 69 27.25 -8.51 -7.39
CA GLU A 69 27.20 -9.55 -6.34
C GLU A 69 27.92 -9.11 -5.06
N ASP A 70 28.97 -8.30 -5.20
CA ASP A 70 29.76 -7.78 -4.09
C ASP A 70 30.04 -6.28 -4.22
N PHE A 71 30.05 -5.59 -3.09
CA PHE A 71 30.62 -4.26 -2.93
C PHE A 71 31.93 -4.43 -2.14
N ASN A 72 33.08 -4.37 -2.82
CA ASN A 72 34.44 -4.45 -2.24
C ASN A 72 35.01 -5.86 -1.93
N GLY A 73 34.39 -6.95 -2.39
CA GLY A 73 35.03 -8.28 -2.50
C GLY A 73 35.25 -9.06 -1.19
N MET A 74 34.72 -8.60 -0.06
CA MET A 74 34.62 -9.38 1.18
C MET A 74 33.15 -9.49 1.58
N SER A 75 32.56 -10.66 1.37
CA SER A 75 31.27 -11.01 1.94
C SER A 75 31.50 -11.65 3.31
N SER A 76 31.13 -10.93 4.37
CA SER A 76 30.86 -11.56 5.66
C SER A 76 29.43 -12.09 5.64
N GLU A 77 29.19 -13.28 6.21
CA GLU A 77 27.83 -13.76 6.48
C GLU A 77 27.16 -12.95 7.61
N GLU A 78 27.92 -12.10 8.31
CA GLU A 78 27.41 -11.24 9.37
C GLU A 78 26.60 -10.09 8.80
N ASN A 79 25.30 -10.12 9.06
CA ASN A 79 24.38 -9.04 8.73
C ASN A 79 24.30 -8.06 9.91
N SER A 80 24.65 -6.79 9.67
CA SER A 80 24.59 -5.73 10.66
C SER A 80 23.18 -5.49 11.22
N ALA A 81 22.13 -5.88 10.49
CA ALA A 81 20.75 -5.81 10.95
C ALA A 81 20.44 -6.73 12.15
N HIS A 82 21.29 -7.71 12.45
CA HIS A 82 21.13 -8.61 13.60
C HIS A 82 21.89 -8.16 14.85
N ILE A 83 22.73 -7.12 14.75
CA ILE A 83 23.53 -6.61 15.86
C ILE A 83 22.69 -5.63 16.69
N GLY A 84 22.69 -5.81 18.01
CA GLY A 84 21.98 -4.90 18.91
C GLY A 84 22.69 -3.55 19.06
N ILE A 85 21.93 -2.47 19.29
CA ILE A 85 22.46 -1.09 19.42
C ILE A 85 23.56 -1.01 20.50
N ALA A 86 23.35 -1.64 21.65
CA ALA A 86 24.32 -1.62 22.76
C ALA A 86 25.64 -2.34 22.40
N GLU A 87 25.55 -3.44 21.66
CA GLU A 87 26.71 -4.19 21.17
C GLU A 87 27.45 -3.42 20.07
N PHE A 88 26.71 -2.75 19.18
CA PHE A 88 27.29 -1.99 18.07
C PHE A 88 28.11 -0.78 18.53
N PHE A 89 27.58 0.02 19.46
CA PHE A 89 28.23 1.27 19.88
C PHE A 89 29.22 1.12 21.04
N ASN A 90 29.04 0.11 21.92
CA ASN A 90 29.89 -0.13 23.09
C ASN A 90 30.13 1.13 23.98
N ASP A 91 29.17 2.06 24.01
CA ASP A 91 29.17 3.26 24.86
C ASP A 91 27.84 3.32 25.66
N PRO A 92 27.88 3.21 27.00
CA PRO A 92 26.69 3.22 27.82
C PRO A 92 25.96 4.57 27.81
N SER A 93 26.68 5.70 27.68
CA SER A 93 26.08 7.03 27.64
C SER A 93 25.28 7.24 26.37
N LEU A 94 25.87 6.89 25.22
CA LEU A 94 25.19 6.95 23.93
C LEU A 94 23.98 6.00 23.90
N THR A 95 24.12 4.78 24.42
CA THR A 95 23.02 3.81 24.46
C THR A 95 21.82 4.34 25.27
N GLN A 96 22.06 5.06 26.37
CA GLN A 96 21.00 5.70 27.16
C GLN A 96 20.31 6.82 26.37
N LEU A 97 21.07 7.67 25.67
CA LEU A 97 20.52 8.75 24.85
C LEU A 97 19.66 8.20 23.71
N VAL A 98 20.11 7.15 23.03
CA VAL A 98 19.35 6.47 21.98
C VAL A 98 18.06 5.87 22.55
N THR A 99 18.12 5.18 23.69
CA THR A 99 16.94 4.59 24.33
C THR A 99 15.93 5.66 24.73
N TYR A 100 16.40 6.77 25.31
CA TYR A 100 15.57 7.91 25.65
C TYR A 100 14.92 8.51 24.40
N GLY A 101 15.71 8.75 23.35
CA GLY A 101 15.26 9.25 22.05
C GLY A 101 14.16 8.37 21.46
N LEU A 102 14.36 7.06 21.37
CA LEU A 102 13.35 6.13 20.84
C LEU A 102 12.06 6.12 21.66
N SER A 103 12.13 6.31 22.98
CA SER A 103 10.96 6.28 23.85
C SER A 103 10.13 7.58 23.86
N GLN A 104 10.75 8.73 23.63
CA GLN A 104 10.13 10.05 23.76
C GLN A 104 9.98 10.80 22.43
N ASN A 105 10.46 10.25 21.31
CA ASN A 105 10.40 10.94 20.03
C ASN A 105 8.97 11.00 19.48
N GLN A 106 8.47 12.23 19.30
CA GLN A 106 7.12 12.49 18.79
C GLN A 106 6.91 12.05 17.34
N GLU A 107 7.92 12.15 16.47
CA GLU A 107 7.84 11.67 15.09
C GLU A 107 7.66 10.15 15.04
N LEU A 108 8.37 9.41 15.91
CA LEU A 108 8.19 7.96 16.01
C LEU A 108 6.78 7.61 16.54
N MET A 109 6.24 8.38 17.49
CA MET A 109 4.85 8.21 17.93
C MET A 109 3.85 8.45 16.79
N ILE A 110 4.05 9.49 15.98
CA ILE A 110 3.22 9.76 14.80
C ILE A 110 3.28 8.59 13.82
N ARG A 111 4.47 8.05 13.52
CA ARG A 111 4.61 6.87 12.65
C ARG A 111 3.92 5.63 13.21
N ASN A 112 3.95 5.42 14.52
CA ASN A 112 3.21 4.32 15.14
C ASN A 112 1.70 4.46 14.93
N GLU A 113 1.15 5.67 15.05
CA GLU A 113 -0.27 5.91 14.77
C GLU A 113 -0.61 5.75 13.29
N GLU A 114 0.26 6.17 12.37
CA GLU A 114 0.08 5.93 10.93
C GLU A 114 -0.01 4.45 10.60
N VAL A 115 0.77 3.59 11.26
CA VAL A 115 0.69 2.13 11.13
C VAL A 115 -0.69 1.62 11.58
N GLU A 116 -1.23 2.11 12.70
CA GLU A 116 -2.56 1.73 13.17
C GLU A 116 -3.69 2.29 12.28
N ILE A 117 -3.53 3.48 11.72
CA ILE A 117 -4.46 4.04 10.72
C ILE A 117 -4.48 3.14 9.46
N ALA A 118 -3.31 2.76 8.94
CA ALA A 118 -3.22 1.87 7.79
C ALA A 118 -3.82 0.48 8.08
N ARG A 119 -3.64 -0.04 9.30
CA ARG A 119 -4.26 -1.28 9.77
C ARG A 119 -5.79 -1.18 9.78
N ASN A 120 -6.33 -0.09 10.30
CA ASN A 120 -7.76 0.17 10.35
C ASN A 120 -8.34 0.37 8.93
N GLU A 121 -7.57 0.91 7.99
CA GLU A 121 -7.99 0.96 6.58
C GLU A 121 -8.24 -0.45 6.04
N ILE A 122 -7.36 -1.43 6.33
CA ILE A 122 -7.58 -2.83 5.91
C ILE A 122 -8.92 -3.36 6.44
N LEU A 123 -9.24 -3.10 7.70
CA LEU A 123 -10.50 -3.53 8.32
C LEU A 123 -11.70 -2.86 7.63
N SER A 124 -11.63 -1.56 7.37
CA SER A 124 -12.66 -0.81 6.64
C SER A 124 -12.89 -1.38 5.23
N ARG A 125 -11.81 -1.63 4.46
CA ARG A 125 -11.91 -2.23 3.11
C ARG A 125 -12.43 -3.67 3.15
N ARG A 126 -12.09 -4.44 4.20
CA ARG A 126 -12.63 -5.78 4.42
C ARG A 126 -14.13 -5.75 4.71
N GLY A 127 -14.60 -4.77 5.49
CA GLY A 127 -16.01 -4.54 5.77
C GLY A 127 -16.81 -4.24 4.51
N ALA A 128 -16.27 -3.44 3.58
CA ALA A 128 -16.93 -3.11 2.32
C ALA A 128 -17.21 -4.31 1.39
N TYR A 129 -16.46 -5.42 1.57
CA TYR A 129 -16.69 -6.66 0.83
C TYR A 129 -17.81 -7.54 1.44
N LEU A 130 -18.23 -7.27 2.68
CA LEU A 130 -19.25 -8.04 3.38
C LEU A 130 -20.63 -7.39 3.22
N PRO A 131 -21.73 -8.17 3.25
CA PRO A 131 -23.07 -7.61 3.27
C PRO A 131 -23.31 -6.79 4.54
N PHE A 132 -23.86 -5.59 4.38
CA PHE A 132 -24.21 -4.71 5.50
C PHE A 132 -25.73 -4.53 5.58
N VAL A 133 -26.29 -4.72 6.77
CA VAL A 133 -27.73 -4.57 7.02
C VAL A 133 -27.95 -3.39 7.95
N THR A 134 -28.77 -2.44 7.53
CA THR A 134 -29.28 -1.36 8.39
C THR A 134 -30.75 -1.57 8.68
N ILE A 135 -31.26 -0.95 9.74
CA ILE A 135 -32.70 -0.84 9.99
C ILE A 135 -33.06 0.63 9.81
N GLY A 136 -34.06 0.90 8.99
CA GLY A 136 -34.46 2.27 8.70
C GLY A 136 -35.95 2.39 8.45
N GLY A 137 -36.48 3.55 8.76
CA GLY A 137 -37.83 3.98 8.41
C GLY A 137 -37.77 5.23 7.55
N GLY A 138 -38.67 5.33 6.58
CA GLY A 138 -38.82 6.51 5.75
C GLY A 138 -40.28 6.68 5.36
N GLY A 139 -40.72 7.92 5.29
CA GLY A 139 -42.02 8.25 4.76
C GLY A 139 -42.00 9.56 4.01
N GLY A 140 -42.90 9.68 3.05
CA GLY A 140 -43.00 10.85 2.18
C GLY A 140 -44.36 10.88 1.49
N PHE A 141 -44.56 11.96 0.76
CA PHE A 141 -45.78 12.23 0.01
C PHE A 141 -45.41 12.55 -1.42
N ASP A 142 -45.95 11.79 -2.36
CA ASP A 142 -45.78 12.04 -3.79
C ASP A 142 -47.05 12.70 -4.32
N ARG A 143 -46.88 13.87 -4.94
CA ARG A 143 -47.97 14.59 -5.59
C ARG A 143 -47.67 14.74 -7.07
N ASN A 144 -48.33 13.92 -7.88
CA ASN A 144 -48.25 14.03 -9.32
C ASN A 144 -49.26 15.05 -9.82
N SER A 145 -48.83 15.95 -10.71
CA SER A 145 -49.77 16.91 -11.32
C SER A 145 -50.67 16.19 -12.31
N ARG A 146 -51.97 16.51 -12.25
CA ARG A 146 -53.03 15.98 -13.13
C ARG A 146 -52.77 16.18 -14.62
N PHE A 147 -51.94 17.17 -14.98
CA PHE A 147 -51.61 17.46 -16.38
C PHE A 147 -50.39 16.68 -16.91
N LEU A 148 -49.75 15.86 -16.07
CA LEU A 148 -48.67 14.96 -16.51
C LEU A 148 -49.24 13.55 -16.75
N PRO A 149 -48.63 12.74 -17.64
CA PRO A 149 -49.12 11.40 -17.97
C PRO A 149 -49.35 10.51 -16.74
N LEU A 150 -48.50 10.61 -15.71
CA LEU A 150 -48.63 9.81 -14.49
C LEU A 150 -49.83 10.22 -13.63
N GLY A 151 -50.03 11.53 -13.40
CA GLY A 151 -51.20 12.02 -12.63
C GLY A 151 -52.52 11.83 -13.36
N ALA A 152 -52.54 11.97 -14.69
CA ALA A 152 -53.72 11.69 -15.51
C ALA A 152 -54.10 10.20 -15.50
N ALA A 153 -53.11 9.31 -15.45
CA ALA A 153 -53.33 7.87 -15.32
C ALA A 153 -53.87 7.50 -13.93
N GLU A 154 -53.36 8.13 -12.86
CA GLU A 154 -53.86 7.95 -11.49
C GLU A 154 -55.33 8.38 -11.34
N ASP A 155 -55.76 9.46 -12.00
CA ASP A 155 -57.18 9.88 -11.98
C ASP A 155 -58.11 8.90 -12.74
N GLN A 156 -57.59 8.19 -13.74
CA GLN A 156 -58.37 7.24 -14.55
C GLN A 156 -58.40 5.81 -13.96
N LEU A 157 -57.39 5.46 -13.16
CA LEU A 157 -57.27 4.15 -12.53
C LEU A 157 -58.07 4.13 -11.21
N LEU A 158 -59.01 3.18 -11.09
CA LEU A 158 -59.77 2.92 -9.86
C LEU A 158 -59.19 1.69 -9.15
N PRO A 159 -58.27 1.84 -8.18
CA PRO A 159 -57.80 0.71 -7.39
C PRO A 159 -58.95 0.10 -6.58
N PRO A 160 -58.81 -1.16 -6.11
CA PRO A 160 -59.85 -1.87 -5.36
C PRO A 160 -60.35 -1.18 -4.09
N LYS A 161 -59.65 -0.13 -3.62
CA LYS A 161 -59.94 0.63 -2.41
C LYS A 161 -60.45 2.06 -2.68
N GLY A 162 -60.87 2.39 -3.90
CA GLY A 162 -61.41 3.70 -4.26
C GLY A 162 -60.49 4.48 -5.21
N THR A 163 -60.36 5.79 -5.04
CA THR A 163 -59.44 6.64 -5.81
C THR A 163 -58.05 6.68 -5.17
N PHE A 164 -57.02 7.01 -5.95
CA PHE A 164 -55.69 7.26 -5.39
C PHE A 164 -55.72 8.44 -4.41
N PRO A 165 -55.05 8.33 -3.25
CA PRO A 165 -54.84 9.47 -2.35
C PRO A 165 -53.99 10.56 -3.03
N ASP A 166 -54.42 11.83 -2.98
CA ASP A 166 -53.63 13.01 -3.39
C ASP A 166 -53.36 13.90 -2.16
N PRO A 167 -52.13 13.96 -1.62
CA PRO A 167 -50.92 13.30 -2.12
C PRO A 167 -50.80 11.83 -1.70
N LEU A 168 -50.09 11.03 -2.50
CA LEU A 168 -49.85 9.62 -2.25
C LEU A 168 -48.81 9.46 -1.14
N SER A 169 -49.23 8.94 0.02
CA SER A 169 -48.31 8.68 1.13
C SER A 169 -47.60 7.34 0.97
N HIS A 170 -46.29 7.35 1.17
CA HIS A 170 -45.49 6.15 1.34
C HIS A 170 -44.89 6.14 2.74
N LEU A 171 -45.05 5.02 3.47
CA LEU A 171 -44.43 4.80 4.78
C LEU A 171 -43.84 3.38 4.77
N GLY A 172 -42.55 3.28 4.99
CA GLY A 172 -41.84 2.01 5.06
C GLY A 172 -40.92 1.98 6.27
N PHE A 173 -40.93 0.85 6.98
CA PHE A 173 -39.97 0.55 8.04
C PHE A 173 -39.50 -0.89 7.87
N GLY A 174 -38.20 -1.11 7.92
CA GLY A 174 -37.66 -2.46 7.80
C GLY A 174 -36.14 -2.49 7.64
N PRO A 175 -35.58 -3.71 7.59
CA PRO A 175 -34.16 -3.90 7.31
C PRO A 175 -33.86 -3.57 5.85
N ARG A 176 -32.70 -2.96 5.60
CA ARG A 176 -32.14 -2.67 4.28
C ARG A 176 -30.78 -3.33 4.16
N LEU A 177 -30.65 -4.21 3.17
CA LEU A 177 -29.41 -4.90 2.84
C LEU A 177 -28.65 -4.13 1.75
N PHE A 178 -27.40 -3.80 2.02
CA PHE A 178 -26.46 -3.22 1.07
C PHE A 178 -25.31 -4.20 0.85
N TRP A 179 -25.20 -4.72 -0.37
CA TRP A 179 -24.11 -5.61 -0.76
C TRP A 179 -23.85 -5.49 -2.26
N GLN A 180 -22.58 -5.47 -2.63
CA GLN A 180 -22.12 -5.55 -4.02
C GLN A 180 -21.35 -6.86 -4.23
N VAL A 181 -21.75 -7.63 -5.25
CA VAL A 181 -21.01 -8.84 -5.65
C VAL A 181 -19.74 -8.45 -6.40
N ASP A 182 -18.58 -8.84 -5.85
CA ASP A 182 -17.27 -8.47 -6.40
C ASP A 182 -16.77 -9.47 -7.46
N ILE A 183 -17.40 -9.47 -8.64
CA ILE A 183 -17.01 -10.35 -9.77
C ILE A 183 -15.65 -9.92 -10.34
N TRP A 184 -15.39 -8.60 -10.35
CA TRP A 184 -14.21 -7.98 -10.95
C TRP A 184 -13.07 -7.68 -9.95
N ARG A 185 -13.11 -8.25 -8.74
CA ARG A 185 -12.11 -8.02 -7.69
C ARG A 185 -11.84 -6.53 -7.38
N GLN A 186 -12.74 -5.60 -7.68
CA GLN A 186 -12.52 -4.18 -7.38
C GLN A 186 -12.35 -3.96 -5.87
N LEU A 187 -13.24 -4.57 -5.07
CA LEU A 187 -13.22 -4.46 -3.60
C LEU A 187 -12.06 -5.24 -3.00
N ARG A 188 -11.81 -6.47 -3.50
CA ARG A 188 -10.66 -7.29 -3.08
C ARG A 188 -9.33 -6.62 -3.41
N ASN A 189 -9.18 -6.03 -4.58
CA ASN A 189 -7.96 -5.32 -4.95
C ASN A 189 -7.77 -4.06 -4.10
N ALA A 190 -8.85 -3.34 -3.75
CA ALA A 190 -8.77 -2.21 -2.83
C ALA A 190 -8.28 -2.62 -1.43
N ARG A 191 -8.75 -3.76 -0.91
CA ARG A 191 -8.23 -4.34 0.34
C ARG A 191 -6.77 -4.76 0.23
N ASP A 192 -6.42 -5.49 -0.84
CA ASP A 192 -5.05 -5.97 -1.06
C ASP A 192 -4.06 -4.79 -1.20
N ALA A 193 -4.48 -3.69 -1.83
CA ALA A 193 -3.70 -2.45 -1.88
C ALA A 193 -3.53 -1.79 -0.50
N ALA A 194 -4.58 -1.80 0.35
CA ALA A 194 -4.47 -1.29 1.72
C ALA A 194 -3.49 -2.13 2.57
N ILE A 195 -3.40 -3.44 2.33
CA ILE A 195 -2.39 -4.30 2.96
C ILE A 195 -0.97 -3.88 2.57
N GLN A 196 -0.74 -3.54 1.29
CA GLN A 196 0.58 -3.06 0.87
C GLN A 196 0.94 -1.72 1.51
N ARG A 197 -0.03 -0.80 1.66
CA ARG A 197 0.20 0.47 2.38
C ARG A 197 0.50 0.27 3.87
N TYR A 198 -0.12 -0.73 4.49
CA TYR A 198 0.21 -1.09 5.86
C TYR A 198 1.63 -1.62 6.00
N ASN A 199 2.07 -2.48 5.08
CA ASN A 199 3.45 -2.94 5.04
C ASN A 199 4.41 -1.77 4.82
N GLU A 200 4.11 -0.87 3.88
CA GLU A 200 4.88 0.37 3.65
C GLU A 200 4.97 1.23 4.92
N ALA A 201 3.88 1.38 5.67
CA ALA A 201 3.89 2.13 6.94
C ALA A 201 4.79 1.49 8.00
N ILE A 202 4.83 0.15 8.08
CA ILE A 202 5.74 -0.58 8.98
C ILE A 202 7.19 -0.31 8.59
N GLU A 203 7.53 -0.47 7.30
CA GLU A 203 8.89 -0.24 6.81
C GLU A 203 9.31 1.23 7.00
N ALA A 204 8.40 2.18 6.82
CA ALA A 204 8.66 3.59 7.08
C ALA A 204 8.95 3.89 8.56
N ARG A 205 8.25 3.23 9.49
CA ARG A 205 8.54 3.29 10.93
C ARG A 205 9.93 2.72 11.23
N ASP A 206 10.26 1.55 10.68
CA ASP A 206 11.53 0.87 10.96
C ASP A 206 12.73 1.63 10.37
N TYR A 207 12.54 2.24 9.20
CA TYR A 207 13.48 3.19 8.62
C TYR A 207 13.70 4.41 9.54
N LEU A 208 12.63 4.98 10.10
CA LEU A 208 12.74 6.12 11.01
C LEU A 208 13.50 5.75 12.29
N ILE A 209 13.28 4.55 12.85
CA ILE A 209 14.04 4.05 13.99
C ILE A 209 15.54 4.02 13.66
N THR A 210 15.88 3.40 12.54
CA THR A 210 17.29 3.29 12.09
C THR A 210 17.92 4.68 11.89
N LYS A 211 17.17 5.59 11.26
CA LYS A 211 17.60 6.97 11.02
C LYS A 211 17.82 7.74 12.33
N LEU A 212 16.89 7.64 13.27
CA LEU A 212 16.97 8.32 14.56
C LEU A 212 18.17 7.83 15.38
N VAL A 213 18.46 6.53 15.35
CA VAL A 213 19.66 5.96 15.97
C VAL A 213 20.92 6.54 15.34
N ALA A 214 20.99 6.57 14.01
CA ALA A 214 22.14 7.11 13.28
C ALA A 214 22.36 8.61 13.56
N GLU A 215 21.32 9.43 13.48
CA GLU A 215 21.40 10.88 13.75
C GLU A 215 21.78 11.16 15.21
N THR A 216 21.27 10.38 16.16
CA THR A 216 21.64 10.54 17.57
C THR A 216 23.13 10.24 17.79
N ALA A 217 23.63 9.17 17.18
CA ALA A 217 25.05 8.80 17.27
C ALA A 217 25.96 9.83 16.59
N GLU A 218 25.58 10.30 15.41
CA GLU A 218 26.33 11.33 14.67
C GLU A 218 26.46 12.62 15.49
N ASN A 219 25.33 13.15 16.00
CA ASN A 219 25.33 14.35 16.83
C ASN A 219 26.12 14.16 18.13
N TYR A 220 26.04 12.98 18.76
CA TYR A 220 26.78 12.68 19.98
C TYR A 220 28.30 12.69 19.75
N TYR A 221 28.76 11.99 18.70
CA TYR A 221 30.19 11.95 18.39
C TYR A 221 30.72 13.28 17.87
N GLU A 222 29.90 14.06 17.16
CA GLU A 222 30.24 15.44 16.80
C GLU A 222 30.48 16.31 18.03
N LEU A 223 29.57 16.27 19.01
CA LEU A 223 29.72 17.00 20.27
C LEU A 223 30.97 16.56 21.04
N ALA A 224 31.21 15.25 21.15
CA ALA A 224 32.40 14.70 21.81
C ALA A 224 33.71 15.14 21.12
N ALA A 225 33.72 15.21 19.78
CA ALA A 225 34.85 15.70 19.01
C ALA A 225 35.08 17.20 19.25
N LEU A 226 34.02 18.01 19.33
CA LEU A 226 34.09 19.43 19.63
C LEU A 226 34.65 19.69 21.05
N ASP A 227 34.22 18.94 22.05
CA ASP A 227 34.75 19.03 23.42
C ASP A 227 36.23 18.69 23.48
N GLN A 228 36.66 17.67 22.73
CA GLN A 228 38.07 17.31 22.64
C GLN A 228 38.89 18.40 21.94
N ARG A 229 38.36 18.99 20.87
CA ARG A 229 38.98 20.12 20.19
C ARG A 229 39.16 21.32 21.12
N LEU A 230 38.15 21.64 21.93
CA LEU A 230 38.19 22.72 22.91
C LEU A 230 39.29 22.47 23.95
N ARG A 231 39.43 21.24 24.44
CA ARG A 231 40.52 20.85 25.37
C ARG A 231 41.90 21.09 24.78
N TYR A 232 42.16 20.65 23.54
CA TYR A 232 43.46 20.87 22.89
C TYR A 232 43.74 22.35 22.61
N LEU A 233 42.73 23.13 22.24
CA LEU A 233 42.89 24.57 22.04
C LEU A 233 43.27 25.27 23.34
N ASN A 234 42.63 24.93 24.47
CA ASN A 234 42.98 25.50 25.76
C ASN A 234 44.41 25.14 26.20
N GLN A 235 44.83 23.89 26.01
CA GLN A 235 46.22 23.48 26.27
C GLN A 235 47.20 24.26 25.40
N THR A 236 46.86 24.48 24.13
CA THR A 236 47.68 25.27 23.20
C THR A 236 47.77 26.73 23.67
N ILE A 237 46.66 27.33 24.11
CA ILE A 237 46.64 28.69 24.65
C ILE A 237 47.55 28.82 25.86
N GLU A 238 47.52 27.86 26.79
CA GLU A 238 48.38 27.89 27.98
C GLU A 238 49.88 27.77 27.61
N ILE A 239 50.23 26.88 26.68
CA ILE A 239 51.61 26.76 26.18
C ILE A 239 52.08 28.06 25.49
N GLN A 240 51.20 28.70 24.72
CA GLN A 240 51.49 29.97 24.05
C GLN A 240 51.69 31.10 25.05
N LYS A 241 50.89 31.16 26.14
CA LYS A 241 51.09 32.13 27.23
C LYS A 241 52.43 31.93 27.94
N GLN A 242 52.79 30.69 28.26
CA GLN A 242 54.08 30.39 28.89
C GLN A 242 55.26 30.77 27.97
N SER A 243 55.14 30.48 26.68
CA SER A 243 56.15 30.85 25.69
C SER A 243 56.29 32.38 25.57
N LEU A 244 55.18 33.10 25.63
CA LEU A 244 55.18 34.57 25.67
C LEU A 244 55.86 35.12 26.93
N GLU A 245 55.58 34.55 28.10
CA GLU A 245 56.21 34.95 29.37
C GLU A 245 57.72 34.74 29.34
N VAL A 246 58.18 33.59 28.83
CA VAL A 246 59.61 33.29 28.68
C VAL A 246 60.27 34.27 27.69
N ALA A 247 59.62 34.56 26.57
CA ALA A 247 60.14 35.53 25.59
C ALA A 247 60.24 36.95 26.19
N GLN A 248 59.25 37.39 26.96
CA GLN A 248 59.28 38.67 27.68
C GLN A 248 60.43 38.72 28.69
N ALA A 249 60.61 37.68 29.50
CA ALA A 249 61.72 37.61 30.46
C ALA A 249 63.10 37.64 29.79
N GLN A 250 63.26 36.98 28.64
CA GLN A 250 64.51 37.03 27.86
C GLN A 250 64.79 38.42 27.28
N LYS A 251 63.74 39.12 26.83
CA LYS A 251 63.83 40.50 26.35
C LYS A 251 64.27 41.46 27.46
N GLU A 252 63.66 41.36 28.64
CA GLU A 252 64.03 42.17 29.82
C GLU A 252 65.47 41.93 30.27
N ALA A 253 65.95 40.69 30.18
CA ALA A 253 67.34 40.35 30.46
C ALA A 253 68.34 40.77 29.37
N ALA A 254 67.90 41.47 28.32
CA ALA A 254 68.68 41.83 27.12
C ALA A 254 69.34 40.62 26.42
N ARG A 255 68.74 39.43 26.56
CA ARG A 255 69.23 38.18 25.96
C ARG A 255 68.52 37.80 24.66
N GLY A 256 67.55 38.59 24.20
CA GLY A 256 66.83 38.41 22.94
C GLY A 256 66.51 39.73 22.25
N THR A 257 66.29 39.70 20.93
CA THR A 257 65.79 40.81 20.10
C THR A 257 64.30 40.61 19.79
N GLU A 258 63.59 41.73 19.55
CA GLU A 258 62.14 41.87 19.29
C GLU A 258 61.24 40.63 19.40
#